data_AF-A0A2G4SM98-F1
#
_entry.id   AF-A0A2G4SM98-F1
#
_cell.length_a   1.000
_cell.length_b   1.000
_cell.length_c   1.000
_cell.angle_alpha   90.00
_cell.angle_beta   90.00
_cell.angle_gamma   90.00
#
_symmetry.space_group_name_H-M   'P 1'
#
loop_
_entity.id
_entity.type
_entity.pdbx_description
1 polymer ?
#
loop_
_entity_poly.entity_id
_entity_poly.type
_entity_poly.pdbx_seq_one_letter_code
_entity_poly.pdbx_strand_id
1 'polypeptide(L)'
;MKLNRLLRSLQNHNTPIAADRISKYIKQIMTKVGRPAQAPVPKARGLAATLAAQVGTSVDNIVAHSPRSSRDIFEHYHRLSSATSTNFSLSTLDQQP
;
A
#
# COMPACT_ATOMS: atom_id res chain seq x y z
N MET A 1 -2.46 -18.04 -13.11
CA MET A 1 -2.75 -17.51 -11.75
C MET A 1 -4.21 -17.78 -11.41
N LYS A 2 -4.53 -18.52 -10.34
CA LYS A 2 -5.91 -18.96 -10.01
C LYS A 2 -6.69 -17.92 -9.18
N LEU A 3 -6.58 -16.64 -9.53
CA LEU A 3 -7.32 -15.54 -8.88
C LEU A 3 -8.84 -15.77 -8.96
N ASN A 4 -9.30 -16.37 -10.06
CA ASN A 4 -10.69 -16.77 -10.31
C ASN A 4 -11.31 -17.59 -9.16
N ARG A 5 -10.54 -18.47 -8.49
CA ARG A 5 -11.06 -19.24 -7.34
C ARG A 5 -11.27 -18.40 -6.09
N LEU A 6 -10.50 -17.34 -5.88
CA LEU A 6 -10.74 -16.43 -4.75
C LEU A 6 -12.00 -15.60 -5.03
N LEU A 7 -12.10 -15.05 -6.25
CA LEU A 7 -13.25 -14.26 -6.69
C LEU A 7 -14.56 -15.07 -6.61
N ARG A 8 -14.55 -16.33 -7.03
CA ARG A 8 -15.72 -17.22 -6.87
C ARG A 8 -16.06 -17.50 -5.40
N SER A 9 -15.06 -17.62 -4.53
CA SER A 9 -15.30 -17.79 -3.10
C SER A 9 -15.88 -16.52 -2.45
N LEU A 10 -15.60 -15.32 -2.98
CA LEU A 10 -16.24 -14.08 -2.51
C LEU A 10 -17.73 -14.02 -2.86
N GLN A 11 -18.14 -14.68 -3.95
CA GLN A 11 -19.56 -14.77 -4.34
C GLN A 11 -20.34 -15.77 -3.49
N ASN A 12 -19.66 -16.68 -2.77
CA ASN A 12 -20.29 -17.65 -1.90
C ASN A 12 -20.21 -17.21 -0.42
N HIS A 13 -21.30 -16.63 0.07
CA HIS A 13 -21.40 -16.10 1.43
C HIS A 13 -21.55 -17.17 2.52
N ASN A 14 -21.78 -18.44 2.15
CA ASN A 14 -21.96 -19.53 3.12
C ASN A 14 -20.63 -20.04 3.71
N THR A 15 -19.49 -19.68 3.11
CA THR A 15 -18.18 -20.16 3.56
C THR A 15 -17.24 -19.00 3.86
N PRO A 16 -16.76 -18.86 5.11
CA PRO A 16 -15.78 -17.84 5.44
C PRO A 16 -14.46 -18.13 4.72
N ILE A 17 -13.77 -17.07 4.27
CA ILE A 17 -12.46 -17.19 3.63
C ILE A 17 -11.39 -17.12 4.72
N ALA A 18 -10.65 -18.22 4.90
CA ALA A 18 -9.58 -18.28 5.88
C ALA A 18 -8.41 -17.31 5.56
N ALA A 19 -7.80 -16.77 6.62
CA ALA A 19 -6.68 -15.84 6.53
C ALA A 19 -5.48 -16.39 5.74
N ASP A 20 -5.20 -17.70 5.84
CA ASP A 20 -4.12 -18.35 5.08
C ASP A 20 -4.35 -18.28 3.58
N ARG A 21 -5.60 -18.46 3.15
CA ARG A 21 -5.98 -18.42 1.75
C ARG A 21 -5.82 -17.01 1.21
N ILE A 22 -6.27 -16.00 1.95
CA ILE A 22 -6.07 -14.57 1.62
C ILE A 22 -4.57 -14.27 1.51
N SER A 23 -3.79 -14.66 2.53
CA SER A 23 -2.34 -14.44 2.58
C SER A 23 -1.60 -15.06 1.41
N LYS A 24 -1.99 -16.27 0.99
CA LYS A 24 -1.43 -16.94 -0.19
C LYS A 24 -1.67 -16.14 -1.46
N TYR A 25 -2.87 -15.60 -1.66
CA TYR A 25 -3.20 -14.80 -2.83
C TYR A 25 -2.48 -13.44 -2.82
N ILE A 26 -2.41 -12.77 -1.68
CA ILE A 26 -1.64 -11.52 -1.54
C ILE A 26 -0.18 -11.76 -1.92
N LYS A 27 0.48 -12.80 -1.39
CA LYS A 27 1.86 -13.14 -1.75
C LYS A 27 2.02 -13.37 -3.25
N GLN A 28 1.12 -14.12 -3.88
CA GLN A 28 1.15 -14.36 -5.32
C GLN A 28 1.04 -13.07 -6.14
N ILE A 29 0.12 -12.18 -5.77
CA ILE A 29 -0.05 -10.88 -6.44
C ILE A 29 1.22 -10.03 -6.27
N MET A 30 1.76 -9.95 -5.06
CA MET A 30 2.95 -9.13 -4.76
C MET A 30 4.19 -9.57 -5.53
N THR A 31 4.33 -10.86 -5.87
CA THR A 31 5.45 -11.33 -6.72
C THR A 31 5.43 -10.75 -8.13
N LYS A 32 4.27 -10.29 -8.60
CA LYS A 32 4.04 -9.72 -9.94
C LYS A 32 4.19 -8.21 -9.99
N VAL A 33 4.29 -7.54 -8.84
CA VAL A 33 4.56 -6.10 -8.79
C VAL A 33 5.95 -5.83 -9.37
N GLY A 34 6.03 -4.87 -10.29
CA GLY A 34 7.28 -4.44 -10.89
C GLY A 34 8.28 -3.97 -9.83
N ARG A 35 9.49 -4.52 -9.87
CA ARG A 35 10.58 -4.15 -8.95
C ARG A 35 11.93 -4.40 -9.62
N PRO A 36 13.00 -3.72 -9.19
CA PRO A 36 14.37 -4.04 -9.61
C PRO A 36 14.70 -5.51 -9.34
N ALA A 37 15.52 -6.13 -10.20
CA ALA A 37 15.81 -7.56 -10.16
C ALA A 37 16.36 -8.07 -8.81
N GLN A 38 17.07 -7.20 -8.08
CA GLN A 38 17.67 -7.52 -6.78
C GLN A 38 16.83 -7.05 -5.58
N ALA A 39 15.73 -6.34 -5.80
CA ALA A 39 14.89 -5.84 -4.72
C ALA A 39 13.99 -6.96 -4.17
N PRO A 40 13.82 -7.04 -2.83
CA PRO A 40 12.88 -7.97 -2.22
C PRO A 40 11.45 -7.64 -2.64
N VAL A 41 10.56 -8.65 -2.59
CA VAL A 41 9.12 -8.42 -2.81
C VAL A 41 8.60 -7.52 -1.69
N PRO A 42 8.03 -6.34 -1.99
CA PRO A 42 7.53 -5.46 -0.94
C PRO A 42 6.36 -6.10 -0.21
N LYS A 43 6.16 -5.72 1.06
CA LYS A 43 4.94 -6.09 1.78
C LYS A 43 3.76 -5.32 1.17
N ALA A 44 2.64 -6.00 0.94
CA ALA A 44 1.44 -5.39 0.34
C ALA A 44 1.00 -4.11 1.06
N ARG A 45 1.06 -4.12 2.40
CA ARG A 45 0.71 -2.94 3.20
C ARG A 45 1.67 -1.77 3.01
N GLY A 46 2.98 -2.02 2.97
CA GLY A 46 3.98 -0.97 2.74
C GLY A 46 3.83 -0.35 1.35
N LEU A 47 3.51 -1.17 0.34
CA LEU A 47 3.21 -0.68 -1.00
C LEU A 47 1.94 0.19 -1.01
N ALA A 48 0.85 -0.28 -0.38
CA ALA A 48 -0.40 0.48 -0.30
C ALA A 48 -0.22 1.84 0.40
N ALA A 49 0.50 1.86 1.52
CA ALA A 49 0.87 3.08 2.25
C ALA A 49 1.66 4.06 1.38
N THR A 50 2.65 3.57 0.64
CA THR A 50 3.48 4.39 -0.25
C THR A 50 2.64 4.97 -1.39
N LEU A 51 1.77 4.18 -2.02
CA LEU A 51 0.87 4.64 -3.08
C LEU A 51 -0.10 5.71 -2.57
N ALA A 52 -0.66 5.54 -1.37
CA ALA A 52 -1.55 6.52 -0.76
C ALA A 52 -0.83 7.86 -0.48
N ALA A 53 0.41 7.80 0.04
CA ALA A 53 1.22 9.00 0.24
C ALA A 53 1.57 9.69 -1.09
N GLN A 54 1.87 8.92 -2.14
CA GLN A 54 2.17 9.44 -3.48
C GLN A 54 1.00 10.23 -4.10
N VAL A 55 -0.24 9.85 -3.80
CA VAL A 55 -1.44 10.61 -4.24
C VAL A 55 -1.83 11.73 -3.26
N GLY A 56 -0.96 12.08 -2.32
CA GLY A 56 -1.16 13.19 -1.39
C GLY A 56 -2.06 12.87 -0.20
N THR A 57 -2.35 11.59 0.07
CA THR A 57 -3.12 11.22 1.28
C THR A 57 -2.29 11.57 2.51
N SER A 58 -2.89 12.31 3.46
CA SER A 58 -2.20 12.68 4.70
C SER A 58 -1.79 11.43 5.49
N VAL A 59 -0.64 11.52 6.17
CA VAL A 59 -0.15 10.43 7.04
C VAL A 59 -1.19 10.04 8.07
N ASP A 60 -1.88 11.02 8.66
CA ASP A 60 -2.95 10.76 9.63
C ASP A 60 -4.11 9.96 9.03
N ASN A 61 -4.50 10.24 7.77
CA ASN A 61 -5.54 9.45 7.08
C ASN A 61 -5.05 8.03 6.74
N ILE A 62 -3.80 7.86 6.31
CA ILE A 62 -3.24 6.54 6.03
C ILE A 62 -3.15 5.70 7.30
N VAL A 63 -2.75 6.33 8.41
CA VAL A 63 -2.64 5.71 9.74
C VAL A 63 -4.04 5.35 10.27
N ALA A 64 -5.03 6.22 10.11
CA ALA A 64 -6.40 5.97 10.56
C ALA A 64 -7.08 4.79 9.83
N HIS A 65 -6.74 4.58 8.55
CA HIS A 65 -7.34 3.51 7.74
C HIS A 65 -6.60 2.18 7.83
N SER A 66 -5.52 2.10 8.61
CA SER A 66 -4.75 0.87 8.79
C SER A 66 -5.04 0.25 10.18
N PRO A 67 -5.42 -1.05 10.25
CA PRO A 67 -5.95 -1.67 11.48
C PRO A 67 -5.02 -1.70 12.71
N ARG A 68 -3.74 -1.31 12.57
CA ARG A 68 -2.72 -1.36 13.64
C ARG A 68 -1.63 -0.29 13.51
N SER A 69 -1.86 0.81 12.82
CA SER A 69 -0.84 1.86 12.74
C SER A 69 -1.04 2.90 13.83
N SER A 70 -0.02 3.10 14.66
CA SER A 70 0.31 4.43 15.15
C SER A 70 1.13 5.15 14.09
N ARG A 71 1.22 6.48 14.20
CA ARG A 71 2.03 7.32 13.31
C ARG A 71 3.50 6.86 13.28
N ASP A 72 4.04 6.44 14.42
CA ASP A 72 5.41 5.93 14.54
C ASP A 72 5.65 4.65 13.74
N ILE A 73 4.70 3.71 13.76
CA ILE A 73 4.83 2.45 12.99
C ILE A 73 4.82 2.74 11.49
N PHE A 74 4.05 3.73 11.04
CA PHE A 74 4.01 4.13 9.64
C PHE A 74 5.35 4.73 9.18
N GLU A 75 5.85 5.72 9.91
CA GLU A 75 7.09 6.43 9.58
C GLU A 75 8.32 5.52 9.60
N HIS A 76 8.41 4.57 10.55
CA HIS A 76 9.57 3.69 10.66
C HIS A 76 9.51 2.40 9.83
N TYR A 77 8.32 1.84 9.57
CA TYR A 77 8.22 0.48 8.99
C TYR A 77 7.40 0.39 7.70
N HIS A 78 6.65 1.42 7.33
CA HIS A 78 5.79 1.40 6.14
C HIS A 78 6.14 2.46 5.09
N ARG A 79 6.87 3.51 5.47
CA ARG A 79 7.38 4.52 4.55
C ARG A 79 8.65 4.00 3.85
N LEU A 80 8.50 3.56 2.59
CA LEU A 80 9.61 3.01 1.80
C LEU A 80 10.60 4.08 1.31
N SER A 81 10.20 5.35 1.29
CA SER A 81 11.07 6.50 1.02
C SER A 81 10.50 7.75 1.69
N SER A 82 11.35 8.50 2.39
CA SER A 82 10.99 9.81 2.92
C SER A 82 10.97 10.93 1.88
N ALA A 83 11.52 10.67 0.69
CA ALA A 83 11.69 11.65 -0.38
C ALA A 83 10.41 11.95 -1.19
N THR A 84 9.22 11.71 -0.65
CA THR A 84 7.98 12.25 -1.21
C THR A 84 7.63 13.52 -0.44
N SER A 85 7.90 14.65 -1.11
CA SER A 85 7.71 16.06 -0.69
C SER A 85 8.85 16.73 0.10
N THR A 86 10.00 16.91 -0.55
CA THR A 86 10.81 18.14 -0.33
C THR A 86 10.65 19.06 -1.54
N ASN A 87 9.43 19.57 -1.75
CA ASN A 87 9.21 20.95 -2.21
C ASN A 87 7.72 21.29 -2.26
N PHE A 88 7.13 21.66 -1.12
CA PHE A 88 5.82 22.33 -1.10
C PHE A 88 5.96 23.86 -1.15
N SER A 89 7.18 24.37 -1.38
CA SER A 89 7.50 25.82 -1.36
C SER A 89 7.90 26.40 -2.71
N LEU A 90 7.93 25.61 -3.80
CA LEU A 90 8.13 26.12 -5.16
C LEU A 90 6.85 26.23 -6.00
N SER A 91 5.69 25.72 -5.53
CA SER A 91 4.42 25.83 -6.28
C SER A 91 3.51 26.97 -5.80
N THR A 92 3.99 27.86 -4.92
CA THR A 92 3.24 29.05 -4.47
C THR A 92 3.95 30.36 -4.77
N LEU A 93 5.06 30.36 -5.52
CA LEU A 93 5.78 31.57 -5.87
C LEU A 93 6.16 31.64 -7.35
N ASP A 94 5.19 31.43 -8.24
CA ASP A 94 5.20 32.14 -9.52
C ASP A 94 3.97 33.03 -9.54
N GLN A 95 4.23 34.30 -9.23
CA GLN A 95 3.30 35.39 -9.38
C GLN A 95 2.92 35.56 -10.85
N GLN A 96 1.63 35.81 -11.06
CA GLN A 96 1.06 36.87 -11.89
C GLN A 96 1.96 37.43 -13.02
N PRO A 97 1.41 37.45 -14.24
CA PRO A 97 0.85 38.71 -14.73
C PRO A 97 -0.69 38.71 -14.78
#